data_AF-A0A3C1ISU9-F1
#
_entry.id   AF-A0A3C1ISU9-F1
#
_cell.length_a   1.000
_cell.length_b   1.000
_cell.length_c   1.000
_cell.angle_alpha   90.00
_cell.angle_beta   90.00
_cell.angle_gamma   90.00
#
_symmetry.space_group_name_H-M   'P 1'
#
loop_
_entity.id
_entity.type
_entity.pdbx_description
1 polymer ?
#
loop_
_entity_poly.entity_id
_entity_poly.type
_entity_poly.pdbx_seq_one_letter_code
_entity_poly.pdbx_strand_id
1 'polypeptide(L)'
;MVSLGIVFDAVSLSIIASTVFYFITIYFPKQHKRKIEEQYIRRWLQQLEIYGNWILEDIGGNVDCSLDKFKQKSCNIDLKSKPQGISMRELTPIDTWFEYFDNLFHWESIYMEQIVKYGDSVPSEILVEFEKYKQFDNLKIAVYTYNRYYEKNILYRTIGGFSHLAWTHAHSLMSLPELYIKHLYD
;
A
#
# COMPACT_ATOMS: atom_id res chain seq x y z
N MET A 1 50.60 -25.57 -39.39
CA MET A 1 49.66 -24.43 -39.51
C MET A 1 48.31 -24.91 -38.99
N VAL A 2 47.78 -24.28 -37.94
CA VAL A 2 46.42 -24.56 -37.48
C VAL A 2 45.46 -24.00 -38.52
N SER A 3 44.49 -24.81 -38.97
CA SER A 3 43.47 -24.40 -39.93
C SER A 3 42.71 -23.19 -39.37
N LEU A 4 42.54 -22.14 -40.18
CA LEU A 4 41.79 -20.94 -39.83
C LEU A 4 40.38 -21.29 -39.32
N GLY A 5 39.77 -22.36 -39.86
CA GLY A 5 38.45 -22.84 -39.45
C GLY A 5 38.40 -23.30 -37.99
N ILE A 6 39.44 -23.96 -37.49
CA ILE A 6 39.52 -24.42 -36.09
C ILE A 6 39.57 -23.21 -35.14
N VAL A 7 40.24 -22.14 -35.54
CA VAL A 7 40.32 -20.89 -34.76
C VAL A 7 38.95 -20.20 -34.73
N PHE A 8 38.26 -20.11 -35.86
CA PHE A 8 36.90 -19.53 -35.93
C PHE A 8 35.87 -20.33 -35.13
N ASP A 9 35.94 -21.67 -35.19
CA ASP A 9 35.05 -22.55 -34.41
C ASP A 9 35.28 -22.38 -32.91
N ALA A 10 36.55 -22.31 -32.48
CA ALA A 10 36.91 -22.09 -31.07
C ALA A 10 36.43 -20.72 -30.55
N VAL A 11 36.59 -19.66 -31.34
CA VAL A 11 36.08 -18.32 -31.00
C VAL A 11 34.55 -18.33 -30.89
N SER A 12 33.87 -18.93 -31.86
CA SER A 12 32.40 -19.03 -31.88
C SER A 12 31.87 -19.82 -30.67
N LEU A 13 32.49 -20.96 -30.34
CA LEU A 13 32.18 -21.74 -29.15
C LEU A 13 32.41 -20.95 -27.86
N SER A 14 33.47 -20.13 -27.79
CA SER A 14 33.72 -19.28 -26.62
C SER A 14 32.64 -18.22 -26.42
N ILE A 15 32.14 -17.62 -27.50
CA ILE A 15 31.05 -16.62 -27.45
C ILE A 15 29.75 -17.30 -27.01
N ILE A 16 29.44 -18.47 -27.57
CA ILE A 16 28.25 -19.25 -27.18
C ILE A 16 28.34 -19.63 -25.71
N ALA A 17 29.48 -20.15 -25.25
CA ALA A 17 29.70 -20.53 -23.86
C ALA A 17 29.57 -19.34 -22.91
N SER A 18 30.17 -18.19 -23.25
CA SER A 18 30.04 -16.94 -22.47
C SER A 18 28.58 -16.46 -22.40
N THR A 19 27.84 -16.59 -23.50
CA THR A 19 26.42 -16.20 -23.56
C THR A 19 25.57 -17.11 -22.68
N VAL A 20 25.76 -18.43 -22.77
CA VAL A 20 25.08 -19.41 -21.91
C VAL A 20 25.42 -19.17 -20.44
N PHE A 21 26.69 -18.91 -20.13
CA PHE A 21 27.13 -18.61 -18.77
C PHE A 21 26.48 -17.34 -18.23
N TYR A 22 26.39 -16.27 -19.03
CA TYR A 22 25.66 -15.05 -18.66
C TYR A 22 24.18 -15.34 -18.36
N PHE A 23 23.50 -16.15 -19.19
CA PHE A 23 22.10 -16.49 -18.95
C PHE A 23 21.89 -17.24 -17.63
N ILE A 24 22.74 -18.24 -17.37
CA ILE A 24 22.63 -19.08 -16.16
C ILE A 24 23.02 -18.33 -14.90
N THR A 25 24.11 -17.56 -14.94
CA THR A 25 24.68 -16.94 -13.73
C THR A 25 24.12 -15.56 -13.42
N ILE A 26 23.65 -14.82 -14.42
CA ILE A 26 23.21 -13.44 -14.25
C ILE A 26 21.73 -13.27 -14.61
N TYR A 27 21.32 -13.64 -15.82
CA TYR A 27 19.98 -13.31 -16.32
C TYR A 27 18.86 -14.05 -15.56
N PHE A 28 18.87 -15.38 -15.54
CA PHE A 28 17.80 -16.16 -14.89
C PHE A 28 17.69 -15.89 -13.38
N PRO A 29 18.80 -15.81 -12.61
CA PRO A 29 18.72 -15.47 -11.20
C PRO A 29 18.13 -14.08 -10.95
N LYS A 30 18.53 -13.07 -11.74
CA LYS A 30 17.96 -11.71 -11.63
C LYS A 30 16.47 -11.70 -11.97
N GLN A 31 16.05 -12.39 -13.01
CA GLN A 31 14.64 -12.47 -13.41
C GLN A 31 13.80 -13.18 -12.33
N HIS A 32 14.32 -14.27 -11.77
CA HIS A 32 13.64 -15.00 -10.69
C HIS A 32 13.53 -14.14 -9.42
N LYS A 33 14.61 -13.45 -9.03
CA LYS A 33 14.61 -12.52 -7.90
C LYS A 33 13.54 -11.43 -8.09
N ARG A 34 13.54 -10.75 -9.25
CA ARG A 34 12.55 -9.70 -9.56
C ARG A 34 11.12 -10.22 -9.46
N LYS A 35 10.84 -11.42 -10.00
CA LYS A 35 9.51 -12.04 -9.92
C LYS A 35 9.06 -12.31 -8.48
N ILE A 36 9.96 -12.75 -7.62
CA ILE A 36 9.66 -12.95 -6.19
C ILE A 36 9.37 -11.61 -5.52
N GLU A 37 10.20 -10.61 -5.74
CA GLU A 37 10.02 -9.27 -5.16
C GLU A 37 8.68 -8.67 -5.60
N GLU A 38 8.34 -8.75 -6.89
CA GLU A 38 7.05 -8.32 -7.43
C GLU A 38 5.87 -9.01 -6.74
N GLN A 39 5.97 -10.32 -6.43
CA GLN A 39 4.92 -11.04 -5.71
C GLN A 39 4.73 -10.51 -4.29
N TYR A 40 5.81 -10.25 -3.56
CA TYR A 40 5.73 -9.71 -2.21
C TYR A 40 5.21 -8.27 -2.19
N ILE A 41 5.70 -7.41 -3.09
CA ILE A 41 5.25 -6.03 -3.21
C ILE A 41 3.74 -5.99 -3.50
N ARG A 42 3.29 -6.75 -4.50
CA ARG A 42 1.85 -6.84 -4.83
C ARG A 42 1.02 -7.30 -3.65
N ARG A 43 1.48 -8.31 -2.90
CA ARG A 43 0.77 -8.82 -1.73
C ARG A 43 0.61 -7.76 -0.65
N TRP A 44 1.63 -6.94 -0.40
CA TRP A 44 1.56 -5.85 0.58
C TRP A 44 0.70 -4.68 0.09
N LEU A 45 0.78 -4.32 -1.18
CA LEU A 45 -0.11 -3.32 -1.78
C LEU A 45 -1.57 -3.76 -1.71
N GLN A 46 -1.86 -5.04 -1.91
CA GLN A 46 -3.19 -5.61 -1.71
C GLN A 46 -3.66 -5.54 -0.25
N GLN A 47 -2.76 -5.63 0.74
CA GLN A 47 -3.17 -5.39 2.14
C GLN A 47 -3.57 -3.93 2.35
N LEU A 48 -2.85 -2.98 1.74
CA LEU A 48 -3.20 -1.56 1.80
C LEU A 48 -4.55 -1.27 1.10
N GLU A 49 -4.79 -1.87 -0.06
CA GLU A 49 -6.10 -1.82 -0.75
C GLU A 49 -7.24 -2.34 0.13
N ILE A 50 -7.03 -3.48 0.80
CA ILE A 50 -8.01 -4.04 1.74
C ILE A 50 -8.31 -3.06 2.88
N TYR A 51 -7.32 -2.34 3.40
CA TYR A 51 -7.56 -1.32 4.44
C TYR A 51 -8.40 -0.16 3.93
N GLY A 52 -8.15 0.30 2.70
CA GLY A 52 -9.01 1.29 2.05
C GLY A 52 -10.46 0.80 1.94
N ASN A 53 -10.65 -0.45 1.52
CA ASN A 53 -11.97 -1.07 1.45
C ASN A 53 -12.67 -1.12 2.82
N TRP A 54 -11.95 -1.47 3.89
CA TRP A 54 -12.51 -1.49 5.25
C TRP A 54 -12.92 -0.11 5.74
N ILE A 55 -12.16 0.95 5.46
CA ILE A 55 -12.59 2.32 5.81
C ILE A 55 -13.96 2.61 5.17
N LEU A 56 -14.14 2.29 3.89
CA LEU A 56 -15.39 2.53 3.15
C LEU A 56 -16.53 1.63 3.64
N GLU A 57 -16.25 0.37 3.94
CA GLU A 57 -17.24 -0.59 4.45
C GLU A 57 -17.63 -0.28 5.89
N ASP A 58 -16.69 -0.09 6.80
CA ASP A 58 -16.96 0.10 8.22
C ASP A 58 -17.69 1.44 8.50
N ILE A 59 -17.33 2.50 7.77
CA ILE A 59 -17.91 3.84 7.96
C ILE A 59 -19.08 4.09 6.99
N GLY A 60 -18.90 3.75 5.71
CA GLY A 60 -19.87 3.95 4.64
C GLY A 60 -20.89 2.81 4.46
N GLY A 61 -20.64 1.64 5.06
CA GLY A 61 -21.43 0.41 4.93
C GLY A 61 -21.41 -0.23 3.53
N ASN A 62 -20.57 0.27 2.62
CA ASN A 62 -20.35 -0.30 1.30
C ASN A 62 -19.08 0.34 0.70
N VAL A 63 -18.21 -0.48 0.10
CA VAL A 63 -17.02 -0.03 -0.64
C VAL A 63 -17.37 0.96 -1.75
N ASP A 64 -18.45 0.72 -2.50
CA ASP A 64 -18.89 1.56 -3.62
C ASP A 64 -19.72 2.78 -3.19
N CYS A 65 -19.60 3.22 -1.93
CA CYS A 65 -20.36 4.36 -1.44
C CYS A 65 -19.86 5.68 -2.04
N SER A 66 -20.80 6.54 -2.43
CA SER A 66 -20.47 7.92 -2.81
C SER A 66 -19.97 8.72 -1.60
N LEU A 67 -19.18 9.76 -1.85
CA LEU A 67 -18.69 10.66 -0.81
C LEU A 67 -19.85 11.23 0.05
N ASP A 68 -20.98 11.57 -0.55
CA ASP A 68 -22.13 12.11 0.19
C ASP A 68 -22.75 11.07 1.13
N LYS A 69 -22.86 9.81 0.68
CA LYS A 69 -23.36 8.71 1.52
C LYS A 69 -22.39 8.40 2.65
N PHE A 70 -21.09 8.42 2.37
CA PHE A 70 -20.02 8.26 3.36
C PHE A 70 -20.10 9.36 4.42
N LYS A 71 -20.16 10.63 3.99
CA LYS A 71 -20.35 11.80 4.86
C LYS A 71 -21.57 11.65 5.74
N GLN A 72 -22.73 11.35 5.15
CA GLN A 72 -23.98 11.21 5.89
C GLN A 72 -23.89 10.16 7.01
N LYS A 73 -23.30 9.00 6.75
CA LYS A 73 -23.12 7.97 7.78
C LYS A 73 -22.11 8.36 8.83
N SER A 74 -20.97 8.90 8.42
CA SER A 74 -19.90 9.31 9.31
C SER A 74 -20.31 10.37 10.34
N CYS A 75 -21.30 11.21 10.03
CA CYS A 75 -21.86 12.19 10.96
C CYS A 75 -22.53 11.55 12.18
N ASN A 76 -22.98 10.30 12.08
CA ASN A 76 -23.67 9.58 13.16
C ASN A 76 -22.73 8.70 14.00
N ILE A 77 -21.44 8.67 13.65
CA ILE A 77 -20.45 7.82 14.31
C ILE A 77 -19.70 8.66 15.33
N ASP A 78 -19.95 8.43 16.61
CA ASP A 78 -19.19 9.05 17.70
C ASP A 78 -17.82 8.37 17.83
N LEU A 79 -16.75 9.16 17.90
CA LEU A 79 -15.37 8.66 17.87
C LEU A 79 -14.99 7.84 19.11
N LYS A 80 -15.67 8.03 20.25
CA LYS A 80 -15.52 7.20 21.45
C LYS A 80 -16.53 6.05 21.53
N SER A 81 -17.43 5.94 20.56
CA SER A 81 -18.28 4.76 20.46
C SER A 81 -17.48 3.54 20.02
N LYS A 82 -17.92 2.38 20.46
CA LYS A 82 -17.37 1.10 20.04
C LYS A 82 -17.81 0.79 18.59
N PRO A 83 -16.87 0.56 17.67
CA PRO A 83 -17.20 0.11 16.32
C PRO A 83 -17.96 -1.24 16.37
N GLN A 84 -19.05 -1.36 15.62
CA GLN A 84 -19.81 -2.62 15.54
C GLN A 84 -19.55 -3.30 14.21
N GLY A 85 -19.13 -4.57 14.25
CA GLY A 85 -18.96 -5.39 13.04
C GLY A 85 -17.85 -4.92 12.11
N ILE A 86 -16.72 -4.47 12.67
CA ILE A 86 -15.56 -4.03 11.88
C ILE A 86 -14.92 -5.17 11.09
N SER A 87 -14.60 -4.91 9.84
CA SER A 87 -13.99 -5.88 8.92
C SER A 87 -12.48 -6.10 9.13
N MET A 88 -11.90 -5.60 10.24
CA MET A 88 -10.46 -5.73 10.48
C MET A 88 -10.01 -7.18 10.73
N ARG A 89 -8.90 -7.56 10.08
CA ARG A 89 -8.27 -8.90 10.17
C ARG A 89 -7.62 -9.18 11.52
N GLU A 90 -7.28 -8.15 12.27
CA GLU A 90 -6.67 -8.31 13.59
C GLU A 90 -7.75 -8.43 14.64
N LEU A 91 -7.76 -9.57 15.32
CA LEU A 91 -8.66 -9.88 16.44
C LEU A 91 -8.32 -9.04 17.70
N THR A 92 -7.79 -7.84 17.54
CA THR A 92 -7.58 -6.91 18.63
C THR A 92 -8.94 -6.29 18.97
N PRO A 93 -9.43 -6.41 20.22
CA PRO A 93 -10.64 -5.72 20.61
C PRO A 93 -10.46 -4.22 20.39
N ILE A 94 -11.35 -3.62 19.59
CA ILE A 94 -11.38 -2.17 19.36
C ILE A 94 -12.55 -1.60 20.17
N ASP A 95 -12.24 -0.69 21.09
CA ASP A 95 -13.23 -0.09 21.96
C ASP A 95 -13.63 1.32 21.52
N THR A 96 -12.82 1.98 20.68
CA THR A 96 -13.13 3.30 20.11
C THR A 96 -12.70 3.43 18.64
N TRP A 97 -13.29 4.38 17.92
CA TRP A 97 -12.84 4.70 16.56
C TRP A 97 -11.46 5.36 16.54
N PHE A 98 -11.00 5.96 17.65
CA PHE A 98 -9.61 6.40 17.75
C PHE A 98 -8.64 5.22 17.70
N GLU A 99 -8.92 4.16 18.45
CA GLU A 99 -8.14 2.92 18.41
C GLU A 99 -8.22 2.23 17.03
N TYR A 100 -9.38 2.32 16.37
CA TYR A 100 -9.52 1.87 14.98
C TYR A 100 -8.50 2.55 14.08
N PHE A 101 -8.44 3.88 14.09
CA PHE A 101 -7.52 4.63 13.24
C PHE A 101 -6.05 4.40 13.65
N ASP A 102 -5.74 4.34 14.94
CA ASP A 102 -4.37 4.08 15.41
C ASP A 102 -3.85 2.71 14.95
N ASN A 103 -4.67 1.66 15.04
CA ASN A 103 -4.32 0.34 14.51
C ASN A 103 -4.13 0.38 12.99
N LEU A 104 -5.06 1.02 12.26
CA LEU A 104 -4.96 1.17 10.82
C LEU A 104 -3.64 1.84 10.41
N PHE A 105 -3.30 2.98 11.02
CA PHE A 105 -2.05 3.70 10.72
C PHE A 105 -0.80 2.92 11.09
N HIS A 106 -0.85 2.13 12.16
CA HIS A 106 0.27 1.29 12.57
C HIS A 106 0.63 0.27 11.49
N TRP A 107 -0.37 -0.47 11.00
CA TRP A 107 -0.15 -1.51 10.02
C TRP A 107 0.06 -1.00 8.60
N GLU A 108 -0.59 0.11 8.26
CA GLU A 108 -0.28 0.85 7.04
C GLU A 108 1.22 1.17 6.99
N SER A 109 1.78 1.73 8.07
CA SER A 109 3.22 2.01 8.18
C SER A 109 4.06 0.74 8.02
N ILE A 110 3.67 -0.37 8.66
CA ILE A 110 4.38 -1.65 8.54
C ILE A 110 4.42 -2.13 7.09
N TYR A 111 3.29 -2.15 6.39
CA TYR A 111 3.25 -2.63 5.00
C TYR A 111 4.03 -1.72 4.06
N MET A 112 3.93 -0.40 4.24
CA MET A 112 4.73 0.56 3.50
C MET A 112 6.23 0.31 3.71
N GLU A 113 6.67 0.09 4.96
CA GLU A 113 8.06 -0.24 5.28
C GLU A 113 8.51 -1.56 4.65
N GLN A 114 7.65 -2.59 4.60
CA GLN A 114 7.99 -3.84 3.92
C GLN A 114 8.15 -3.66 2.41
N ILE A 115 7.35 -2.79 1.79
CA ILE A 115 7.45 -2.50 0.36
C ILE A 115 8.73 -1.72 0.05
N VAL A 116 9.02 -0.65 0.82
CA VAL A 116 10.20 0.22 0.59
C VAL A 116 11.52 -0.56 0.65
N LYS A 117 11.60 -1.66 1.41
CA LYS A 117 12.78 -2.53 1.45
C LYS A 117 13.18 -3.11 0.09
N TYR A 118 12.26 -3.19 -0.86
CA TYR A 118 12.53 -3.70 -2.21
C TYR A 118 13.12 -2.65 -3.17
N GLY A 119 13.31 -1.40 -2.72
CA GLY A 119 14.10 -0.38 -3.41
C GLY A 119 13.77 -0.24 -4.90
N ASP A 120 14.74 -0.57 -5.76
CA ASP A 120 14.67 -0.46 -7.23
C ASP A 120 13.51 -1.24 -7.87
N SER A 121 12.94 -2.21 -7.17
CA SER A 121 11.79 -2.99 -7.64
C SER A 121 10.45 -2.30 -7.36
N VAL A 122 10.45 -1.14 -6.68
CA VAL A 122 9.26 -0.34 -6.39
C VAL A 122 9.26 0.91 -7.28
N PRO A 123 8.18 1.15 -8.06
CA PRO A 123 8.04 2.37 -8.84
C PRO A 123 8.08 3.63 -7.97
N SER A 124 8.71 4.69 -8.50
CA SER A 124 8.91 5.94 -7.77
C SER A 124 7.59 6.60 -7.34
N GLU A 125 6.54 6.41 -8.13
CA GLU A 125 5.19 6.92 -7.92
C GLU A 125 4.57 6.35 -6.63
N ILE A 126 4.82 5.07 -6.34
CA ILE A 126 4.38 4.43 -5.10
C ILE A 126 5.11 5.07 -3.90
N LEU A 127 6.41 5.33 -4.04
CA LEU A 127 7.20 5.97 -2.99
C LEU A 127 6.73 7.41 -2.72
N VAL A 128 6.34 8.14 -3.77
CA VAL A 128 5.76 9.49 -3.64
C VAL A 128 4.44 9.45 -2.88
N GLU A 129 3.53 8.52 -3.17
CA GLU A 129 2.30 8.36 -2.37
C GLU A 129 2.62 8.00 -0.91
N PHE A 130 3.61 7.15 -0.68
CA PHE A 130 4.02 6.81 0.69
C PHE A 130 4.58 8.00 1.47
N GLU A 131 5.33 8.88 0.83
CA GLU A 131 5.79 10.12 1.46
C GLU A 131 4.62 11.06 1.77
N LYS A 132 3.60 11.12 0.92
CA LYS A 132 2.38 11.87 1.22
C LYS A 132 1.68 11.33 2.47
N TYR A 133 1.58 10.01 2.62
CA TYR A 133 0.99 9.40 3.83
C TYR A 133 1.84 9.62 5.09
N LYS A 134 3.18 9.72 4.96
CA LYS A 134 4.04 9.95 6.14
C LYS A 134 4.10 11.41 6.58
N GLN A 135 4.23 12.33 5.62
CA GLN A 135 4.51 13.75 5.91
C GLN A 135 3.26 14.62 5.87
N PHE A 136 2.26 14.24 5.07
CA PHE A 136 1.10 15.05 4.76
C PHE A 136 -0.22 14.31 4.95
N ASP A 137 -0.23 13.22 5.73
CA ASP A 137 -1.48 12.53 6.04
C ASP A 137 -2.36 13.38 6.95
N ASN A 138 -3.19 14.16 6.27
CA ASN A 138 -4.20 15.01 6.86
C ASN A 138 -5.19 14.19 7.69
N LEU A 139 -5.42 12.91 7.38
CA LEU A 139 -6.32 12.06 8.16
C LEU A 139 -5.73 11.77 9.55
N LYS A 140 -4.50 11.27 9.64
CA LYS A 140 -3.84 11.02 10.93
C LYS A 140 -3.74 12.27 11.79
N ILE A 141 -3.38 13.42 11.19
CA ILE A 141 -3.36 14.71 11.90
C ILE A 141 -4.76 15.10 12.39
N ALA A 142 -5.78 14.93 11.55
CA ALA A 142 -7.16 15.22 11.92
C ALA A 142 -7.62 14.31 13.07
N VAL A 143 -7.40 12.99 12.99
CA VAL A 143 -7.77 12.03 14.04
C VAL A 143 -7.15 12.42 15.38
N TYR A 144 -5.84 12.74 15.42
CA TYR A 144 -5.19 13.19 16.66
C TYR A 144 -5.71 14.52 17.17
N THR A 145 -6.01 15.46 16.27
CA THR A 145 -6.64 16.73 16.63
C THR A 145 -8.02 16.48 17.25
N TYR A 146 -8.84 15.63 16.65
CA TYR A 146 -10.17 15.30 17.13
C TYR A 146 -10.10 14.62 18.49
N ASN A 147 -9.18 13.67 18.70
CA ASN A 147 -8.96 13.05 20.01
C ASN A 147 -8.63 14.10 21.10
N ARG A 148 -7.71 15.02 20.79
CA ARG A 148 -7.30 16.09 21.72
C ARG A 148 -8.41 17.07 22.09
N TYR A 149 -9.34 17.33 21.18
CA TYR A 149 -10.41 18.33 21.35
C TYR A 149 -11.82 17.72 21.53
N TYR A 150 -11.92 16.39 21.62
CA TYR A 150 -13.19 15.66 21.70
C TYR A 150 -14.13 16.19 22.79
N GLU A 151 -13.62 16.39 24.01
CA GLU A 151 -14.40 16.88 25.15
C GLU A 151 -14.68 18.39 25.10
N LYS A 152 -13.97 19.12 24.24
CA LYS A 152 -13.97 20.59 24.24
C LYS A 152 -15.01 21.18 23.30
N ASN A 153 -15.36 20.49 22.20
CA ASN A 153 -16.33 20.98 21.24
C ASN A 153 -17.03 19.81 20.53
N ILE A 154 -18.36 19.92 20.38
CA ILE A 154 -19.20 18.93 19.70
C ILE A 154 -18.75 18.64 18.25
N LEU A 155 -18.12 19.62 17.58
CA LEU A 155 -17.58 19.46 16.23
C LEU A 155 -16.50 18.37 16.13
N TYR A 156 -15.82 18.04 17.24
CA TYR A 156 -14.75 17.03 17.27
C TYR A 156 -15.22 15.65 17.73
N ARG A 157 -16.54 15.43 17.85
CA ARG A 157 -17.06 14.17 18.38
C ARG A 157 -17.27 13.09 17.35
N THR A 158 -17.47 13.44 16.09
CA THR A 158 -17.85 12.48 15.05
C THR A 158 -16.87 12.44 13.90
N ILE A 159 -16.83 11.30 13.20
CA ILE A 159 -16.01 11.13 11.98
C ILE A 159 -16.43 12.16 10.91
N GLY A 160 -17.69 12.60 10.91
CA GLY A 160 -18.24 13.57 9.96
C GLY A 160 -17.32 14.76 9.68
N GLY A 161 -16.68 15.31 10.71
CA GLY A 161 -15.81 16.47 10.60
C GLY A 161 -14.52 16.26 9.79
N PHE A 162 -14.04 15.03 9.65
CA PHE A 162 -12.88 14.67 8.81
C PHE A 162 -13.19 13.57 7.78
N SER A 163 -14.47 13.27 7.57
CA SER A 163 -14.93 12.19 6.69
C SER A 163 -14.41 12.27 5.26
N HIS A 164 -14.24 13.47 4.70
CA HIS A 164 -13.63 13.65 3.39
C HIS A 164 -12.18 13.16 3.35
N LEU A 165 -11.40 13.36 4.42
CA LEU A 165 -10.02 12.86 4.52
C LEU A 165 -10.01 11.34 4.61
N ALA A 166 -10.91 10.76 5.40
CA ALA A 166 -11.03 9.30 5.51
C ALA A 166 -11.41 8.66 4.16
N TRP A 167 -12.36 9.25 3.45
CA TRP A 167 -12.77 8.79 2.12
C TRP A 167 -11.64 8.94 1.10
N THR A 168 -10.96 10.09 1.06
CA THR A 168 -9.84 10.31 0.13
C THR A 168 -8.68 9.35 0.41
N HIS A 169 -8.33 9.13 1.67
CA HIS A 169 -7.28 8.19 2.07
C HIS A 169 -7.63 6.75 1.69
N ALA A 170 -8.89 6.35 1.88
CA ALA A 170 -9.34 5.02 1.48
C ALA A 170 -9.15 4.78 -0.02
N HIS A 171 -9.58 5.72 -0.87
CA HIS A 171 -9.42 5.62 -2.32
C HIS A 171 -7.96 5.67 -2.75
N SER A 172 -7.13 6.49 -2.09
CA SER A 172 -5.70 6.54 -2.41
C SER A 172 -5.02 5.20 -2.12
N LEU A 173 -5.32 4.56 -0.98
CA LEU A 173 -4.84 3.20 -0.67
C LEU A 173 -5.32 2.16 -1.70
N MET A 174 -6.60 2.20 -2.09
CA MET A 174 -7.18 1.28 -3.06
C MET A 174 -6.54 1.39 -4.46
N SER A 175 -6.05 2.56 -4.83
CA SER A 175 -5.41 2.80 -6.13
C SER A 175 -3.96 2.30 -6.24
N LEU A 176 -3.31 1.97 -5.10
CA LEU A 176 -1.90 1.60 -5.07
C LEU A 176 -1.55 0.35 -5.91
N PRO A 177 -2.34 -0.74 -5.93
CA PRO A 177 -2.04 -1.90 -6.77
C PRO A 177 -2.08 -1.57 -8.27
N GLU A 178 -3.05 -0.77 -8.71
CA GLU A 178 -3.16 -0.33 -10.10
C GLU A 178 -2.00 0.60 -10.48
N LEU A 179 -1.66 1.54 -9.59
CA LEU A 179 -0.52 2.44 -9.78
C LEU A 179 0.79 1.66 -9.93
N TYR A 180 0.98 0.61 -9.11
CA TYR A 180 2.14 -0.27 -9.21
C TYR A 180 2.18 -1.02 -10.55
N ILE A 181 1.07 -1.58 -11.01
CA ILE A 181 1.00 -2.29 -12.30
C ILE A 181 1.30 -1.35 -13.46
N LYS A 182 0.76 -0.13 -13.41
CA LYS A 182 0.94 0.88 -14.45
C LYS A 182 2.40 1.27 -14.64
N HIS A 183 3.14 1.42 -13.54
CA HIS A 183 4.53 1.90 -13.55
C HIS A 183 5.58 0.79 -13.39
N LEU A 184 5.18 -0.49 -13.46
CA LEU A 184 6.11 -1.62 -13.31
C LEU A 184 7.12 -1.77 -14.47
N TYR A 185 6.76 -1.22 -15.64
CA TYR A 185 7.50 -1.36 -16.89
C TYR A 185 8.00 -0.03 -17.47
N ASP A 186 7.81 1.06 -16.74
CA ASP A 186 8.42 2.37 -17.05
C ASP A 186 9.90 2.39 -16.65
#